data_AF-A0A6J4RYQ9-F1
#
_entry.id   AF-A0A6J4RYQ9-F1
#
_cell.length_a   1.000
_cell.length_b   1.000
_cell.length_c   1.000
_cell.angle_alpha   90.00
_cell.angle_beta   90.00
_cell.angle_gamma   90.00
#
_symmetry.space_group_name_H-M   'P 1'
#
loop_
_entity.id
_entity.type
_entity.pdbx_description
1 polymer ?
#
loop_
_entity_poly.entity_id
_entity_poly.type
_entity_poly.pdbx_seq_one_letter_code
_entity_poly.pdbx_strand_id
1 'polypeptide(L)' 'GRGEGPDPSLAKSFVSDVAAARQERHPAVGAGEDVRFEAQKVSGYALVADGRVLHAAAFAG' A
#
# COMPACT_ATOMS: atom_id res chain seq x y z
N GLY A 1 -16.22 -17.52 -25.22
CA GLY A 1 -16.79 -16.53 -24.30
C GLY A 1 -15.65 -15.84 -23.59
N ARG A 2 -15.65 -14.51 -23.50
CA ARG A 2 -14.70 -13.83 -22.62
C ARG A 2 -15.04 -14.27 -21.19
N GLY A 3 -14.09 -14.92 -20.52
CA GLY A 3 -14.20 -15.18 -19.09
C GLY A 3 -14.47 -13.86 -18.35
N GLU A 4 -15.26 -13.95 -17.29
CA GLU A 4 -15.53 -12.82 -16.40
C GLU A 4 -14.21 -12.15 -16.00
N GLY A 5 -14.14 -10.82 -16.13
CA GLY A 5 -12.99 -10.06 -15.67
C GLY A 5 -12.81 -10.17 -14.16
N PRO A 6 -11.66 -9.73 -13.61
CA PRO A 6 -11.45 -9.74 -12.17
C PRO A 6 -12.54 -8.94 -11.45
N ASP A 7 -13.04 -9.48 -10.34
CA ASP A 7 -14.06 -8.82 -9.53
C ASP A 7 -13.51 -7.52 -8.92
N PRO A 8 -14.06 -6.34 -9.26
CA PRO A 8 -13.63 -5.06 -8.70
C PRO A 8 -13.77 -4.96 -7.18
N SER A 9 -14.62 -5.80 -6.56
CA SER A 9 -14.77 -5.86 -5.09
C SER A 9 -13.45 -6.26 -4.41
N LEU A 10 -12.68 -7.16 -5.03
CA LEU A 10 -11.41 -7.63 -4.49
C LEU A 10 -10.36 -6.52 -4.43
N ALA A 11 -10.29 -5.69 -5.48
CA ALA A 11 -9.38 -4.54 -5.50
C ALA A 11 -9.75 -3.50 -4.43
N LYS A 12 -11.04 -3.24 -4.21
CA LYS A 12 -11.51 -2.30 -3.19
C LYS A 12 -11.20 -2.80 -1.78
N SER A 13 -11.42 -4.09 -1.51
CA SER A 13 -11.09 -4.71 -0.23
C SER A 13 -9.60 -4.65 0.03
N PHE A 14 -8.77 -4.98 -0.97
CA PHE A 14 -7.32 -4.89 -0.86
C PHE A 14 -6.84 -3.46 -0.51
N VAL A 15 -7.35 -2.44 -1.22
CA VAL A 15 -7.00 -1.03 -0.91
C VAL A 15 -7.44 -0.63 0.50
N SER A 16 -8.60 -1.12 0.95
CA SER A 16 -9.10 -0.88 2.30
C SER A 16 -8.19 -1.51 3.36
N ASP A 17 -7.75 -2.75 3.13
CA ASP A 17 -6.84 -3.48 4.02
C ASP A 17 -5.48 -2.79 4.10
N VAL A 18 -4.95 -2.30 2.96
CA VAL A 18 -3.72 -1.48 2.91
C VAL A 18 -3.88 -0.20 3.73
N ALA A 19 -5.00 0.51 3.60
CA ALA A 19 -5.23 1.76 4.31
C ALA A 19 -5.38 1.57 5.84
N ALA A 20 -5.86 0.40 6.27
CA ALA A 20 -6.02 0.04 7.69
C ALA A 20 -4.77 -0.60 8.31
N ALA A 21 -3.78 -0.99 7.51
CA ALA A 21 -2.57 -1.65 7.98
C ALA A 21 -1.77 -0.75 8.94
N ARG A 22 -1.12 -1.38 9.93
CA ARG A 22 -0.27 -0.66 10.88
C ARG A 22 0.92 -0.07 10.13
N GLN A 23 1.23 1.19 10.40
CA GLN A 23 2.30 1.92 9.73
C GLN A 23 3.49 2.15 10.67
N GLU A 24 4.69 2.04 10.14
CA GLU A 24 5.94 2.48 10.75
C GLU A 24 6.61 3.49 9.82
N ARG A 25 7.19 4.55 10.41
CA ARG A 25 7.82 5.64 9.66
C ARG A 25 9.30 5.69 9.98
N HIS A 26 10.11 5.79 8.93
CA HIS A 26 11.55 5.94 9.03
C HIS A 26 12.02 7.08 8.13
N PRO A 27 13.08 7.82 8.51
CA PRO A 27 13.72 8.72 7.58
C PRO A 27 14.16 7.97 6.32
N ALA A 28 13.82 8.49 5.15
CA ALA A 28 14.35 7.96 3.90
C ALA A 28 15.86 8.27 3.79
N VAL A 29 16.58 7.55 2.93
CA VAL A 29 17.99 7.87 2.61
C VAL A 29 18.09 9.24 1.94
N GLY A 30 17.08 9.62 1.15
CA GLY A 30 16.93 10.94 0.53
C GLY A 30 15.95 11.83 1.29
N ALA A 31 15.22 12.68 0.55
CA ALA A 31 14.17 13.50 1.14
C ALA A 31 12.93 12.66 1.49
N GLY A 32 12.30 12.98 2.62
CA GLY A 32 11.02 12.39 3.03
C GLY A 32 11.13 11.22 4.00
N GLU A 33 10.07 10.44 4.06
CA GLU A 33 9.89 9.31 4.98
C GLU A 33 9.57 8.03 4.20
N ASP A 34 10.23 6.94 4.57
CA ASP A 34 9.82 5.59 4.21
C ASP A 34 8.73 5.13 5.19
N VAL A 35 7.51 4.99 4.69
CA VAL A 35 6.36 4.45 5.44
C VAL A 35 6.22 2.98 5.10
N ARG A 36 6.52 2.11 6.06
CA ARG A 36 6.29 0.66 5.93
C ARG A 36 4.94 0.33 6.53
N PHE A 37 4.17 -0.52 5.87
CA PHE A 37 2.88 -0.96 6.39
C PHE A 37 2.70 -2.46 6.27
N GLU A 38 2.14 -3.06 7.32
CA GLU A 38 1.96 -4.50 7.42
C GLU A 38 0.68 -4.86 8.19
N ALA A 39 -0.02 -5.87 7.69
CA ALA A 39 -1.15 -6.54 8.29
C ALA A 39 -1.10 -8.03 7.95
N GLN A 40 -1.98 -8.86 8.52
CA GLN A 40 -1.97 -10.31 8.31
C GLN A 40 -1.94 -10.76 6.83
N LYS A 41 -2.49 -9.97 5.91
CA LYS A 41 -2.63 -10.32 4.48
C LYS A 41 -2.07 -9.27 3.53
N VAL A 42 -1.39 -8.26 4.07
CA VAL A 42 -0.90 -7.12 3.29
C VAL A 42 0.47 -6.72 3.81
N SER A 43 1.39 -6.49 2.89
CA SER A 43 2.65 -5.82 3.17
C SER A 43 2.94 -4.79 2.10
N GLY A 44 3.68 -3.75 2.46
CA GLY A 44 4.08 -2.75 1.48
C GLY A 44 4.84 -1.58 2.07
N TYR A 45 5.10 -0.62 1.20
CA TYR A 45 5.80 0.60 1.56
C TYR A 45 5.32 1.78 0.71
N ALA A 46 5.49 2.99 1.24
CA ALA A 46 5.28 4.23 0.53
C ALA A 46 6.42 5.23 0.85
N LEU A 47 6.85 5.98 -0.15
CA LEU A 47 7.71 7.15 0.02
C LEU A 47 6.84 8.39 0.13
N VAL A 48 6.96 9.12 1.23
CA VAL A 48 6.20 10.35 1.48
C VAL A 48 7.14 11.54 1.60
N ALA A 49 6.88 12.60 0.84
CA ALA A 49 7.59 13.87 0.95
C ALA A 49 6.60 15.03 0.76
N ASP A 50 6.81 16.13 1.49
CA ASP A 50 5.98 17.34 1.41
C ASP A 50 4.46 17.06 1.53
N GLY A 51 4.10 16.13 2.42
CA GLY A 51 2.71 15.72 2.65
C GLY A 51 2.07 14.92 1.51
N ARG A 52 2.85 14.42 0.55
CA ARG A 52 2.38 13.67 -0.62
C ARG A 52 3.02 12.30 -0.70
N VAL A 53 2.27 11.32 -1.21
CA VAL A 53 2.80 10.01 -1.59
C VAL A 53 3.46 10.13 -2.96
N LEU A 54 4.77 9.90 -3.02
CA LEU A 54 5.55 9.94 -4.26
C LEU A 54 5.55 8.57 -4.95
N HIS A 55 5.63 7.51 -4.16
CA HIS A 55 5.64 6.13 -4.64
C HIS A 55 5.02 5.23 -3.58
N ALA A 56 4.27 4.21 -4.01
CA ALA A 56 3.71 3.21 -3.11
C ALA A 56 3.63 1.85 -3.81
N ALA A 57 3.97 0.81 -3.09
CA ALA A 57 3.77 -0.57 -3.52
C ALA A 57 3.15 -1.36 -2.37
N ALA A 58 2.12 -2.14 -2.70
CA ALA A 58 1.43 -3.00 -1.76
C ALA A 58 1.25 -4.38 -2.40
N PHE A 59 1.38 -5.41 -1.58
CA PHE A 59 1.31 -6.80 -1.99
C PHE A 59 0.35 -7.54 -1.06
N ALA A 60 -0.55 -8.33 -1.66
CA ALA A 60 -1.35 -9.29 -0.93
C ALA A 60 -0.49 -10.52 -0.59
N GLY A 61 -0.63 -11.04 0.62
CA GLY A 61 -0.01 -12.26 1.11
C GLY A 61 -0.92 -13.48 1.05
#